data_AF-A0A6B0SEN3-F1
#
_entry.id   AF-A0A6B0SEN3-F1
#
_cell.length_a   1.000
_cell.length_b   1.000
_cell.length_c   1.000
_cell.angle_alpha   90.00
_cell.angle_beta   90.00
_cell.angle_gamma   90.00
#
_symmetry.space_group_name_H-M   'P 1'
#
loop_
_entity.id
_entity.type
_entity.pdbx_description
1 polymer ?
#
loop_
_entity_poly.entity_id
_entity_poly.type
_entity_poly.pdbx_seq_one_letter_code
_entity_poly.pdbx_strand_id
1 'polypeptide(L)'
;MLPRRQRGVLLTALSEGFYEWPRRATLADVAESLGIDEAALDEQLHNCEQLVLAALFEDGTLCDVVEPAHPLSSAAPTDGE
;
A
#
# COMPACT_ATOMS: atom_id res chain seq x y z
N MET A 1 6.17 -6.71 -15.12
CA MET A 1 4.79 -6.69 -15.68
C MET A 1 3.80 -7.12 -14.60
N LEU A 2 2.82 -6.28 -14.24
CA LEU A 2 1.81 -6.64 -13.24
C LEU A 2 0.69 -7.52 -13.86
N PRO A 3 0.43 -8.73 -13.36
CA PRO A 3 -0.71 -9.55 -13.78
C PRO A 3 -2.05 -8.83 -13.59
N ARG A 4 -2.99 -8.98 -14.53
CA ARG A 4 -4.29 -8.26 -14.52
C ARG A 4 -5.10 -8.47 -13.24
N ARG A 5 -5.06 -9.67 -12.64
CA ARG A 5 -5.77 -9.97 -11.37
C ARG A 5 -5.15 -9.24 -10.17
N GLN A 6 -3.82 -9.20 -10.12
CA GLN A 6 -3.05 -8.51 -9.10
C GLN A 6 -3.29 -6.99 -9.12
N ARG A 7 -3.44 -6.42 -10.33
CA ARG A 7 -3.80 -5.00 -10.48
C ARG A 7 -5.17 -4.65 -9.91
N GLY A 8 -6.14 -5.57 -10.00
CA GLY A 8 -7.47 -5.38 -9.44
C GLY A 8 -7.43 -5.27 -7.91
N VAL A 9 -6.66 -6.15 -7.26
CA VAL A 9 -6.49 -6.17 -5.81
C VAL A 9 -5.88 -4.86 -5.30
N LEU A 10 -4.81 -4.40 -5.94
CA LEU A 10 -4.13 -3.14 -5.55
C LEU A 10 -5.06 -1.92 -5.72
N LEU A 11 -5.86 -1.90 -6.80
CA LEU A 11 -6.83 -0.82 -7.04
C LEU A 11 -7.95 -0.80 -6.00
N THR A 12 -8.46 -1.97 -5.60
CA THR A 12 -9.48 -2.07 -4.55
C THR A 12 -8.93 -1.54 -3.23
N ALA A 13 -7.75 -2.01 -2.80
CA ALA A 13 -7.10 -1.53 -1.57
C ALA A 13 -6.88 -0.01 -1.59
N LEU A 14 -6.44 0.54 -2.72
CA LEU A 14 -6.28 1.99 -2.89
C LEU A 14 -7.61 2.73 -2.79
N SER A 15 -8.67 2.22 -3.43
CA SER A 15 -9.99 2.86 -3.46
C SER A 15 -10.72 2.82 -2.11
N GLU A 16 -10.44 1.80 -1.29
CA GLU A 16 -11.00 1.65 0.05
C GLU A 16 -10.22 2.47 1.10
N GLY A 17 -9.07 3.05 0.71
CA GLY A 17 -8.26 3.87 1.59
C GLY A 17 -7.37 3.06 2.53
N PHE A 18 -6.98 1.85 2.12
CA PHE A 18 -5.99 1.01 2.83
C PHE A 18 -4.61 1.70 2.91
N TYR A 19 -4.27 2.49 1.89
CA TYR A 19 -3.03 3.27 1.80
C TYR A 19 -3.22 4.74 2.19
N GLU A 20 -4.42 5.16 2.62
CA GLU A 20 -4.67 6.54 3.05
C GLU A 20 -4.19 6.80 4.50
N TRP A 21 -3.94 8.07 4.81
CA TRP A 21 -3.70 8.51 6.19
C TRP A 21 -4.70 9.61 6.60
N PRO A 22 -5.46 9.43 7.71
CA PRO A 22 -5.60 8.21 8.51
C PRO A 22 -6.24 7.07 7.70
N ARG A 23 -5.85 5.81 7.96
CA ARG A 23 -6.39 4.64 7.24
C ARG A 23 -7.91 4.58 7.36
N ARG A 24 -8.58 4.42 6.21
CA ARG A 24 -10.04 4.28 6.15
C ARG A 24 -10.53 2.85 6.01
N ALA A 25 -9.63 1.93 5.65
CA ALA A 25 -9.89 0.50 5.57
C ALA A 25 -8.69 -0.31 6.11
N THR A 26 -9.00 -1.45 6.70
CA THR A 26 -8.03 -2.46 7.15
C THR A 26 -7.85 -3.56 6.10
N LEU A 27 -6.87 -4.44 6.31
CA LEU A 27 -6.66 -5.59 5.44
C LEU A 27 -7.90 -6.50 5.42
N ALA A 28 -8.53 -6.69 6.58
CA ALA A 28 -9.76 -7.46 6.74
C ALA A 28 -10.91 -6.90 5.91
N ASP A 29 -11.11 -5.57 5.93
CA ASP A 29 -12.20 -4.92 5.19
C ASP A 29 -12.04 -5.16 3.68
N VAL A 30 -10.81 -5.02 3.17
CA VAL A 30 -10.48 -5.24 1.75
C VAL A 30 -10.61 -6.72 1.37
N ALA A 31 -10.21 -7.62 2.27
CA ALA A 31 -10.32 -9.07 2.07
C ALA A 31 -11.79 -9.51 2.00
N GLU A 32 -12.63 -8.97 2.88
CA GLU A 32 -14.08 -9.18 2.89
C GLU A 32 -14.73 -8.67 1.60
N SER A 33 -14.36 -7.47 1.15
CA SER A 33 -14.84 -6.87 -0.10
C SER A 33 -14.49 -7.71 -1.34
N LEU A 34 -13.30 -8.32 -1.37
CA LEU A 34 -12.83 -9.19 -2.45
C LEU A 34 -13.29 -10.65 -2.33
N GLY A 35 -13.81 -11.06 -1.16
CA GLY A 35 -14.21 -12.44 -0.87
C GLY A 35 -13.03 -13.42 -0.84
N ILE A 36 -11.87 -12.99 -0.32
CA ILE A 36 -10.65 -13.80 -0.21
C ILE A 36 -10.13 -13.79 1.23
N ASP A 37 -9.28 -14.77 1.57
CA ASP A 37 -8.61 -14.79 2.87
C ASP A 37 -7.63 -13.62 3.02
N GLU A 38 -7.55 -13.04 4.23
CA GLU A 38 -6.60 -11.97 4.57
C GLU A 38 -5.15 -12.35 4.25
N ALA A 39 -4.74 -13.59 4.55
CA ALA A 39 -3.38 -14.06 4.28
C ALA A 39 -3.08 -14.11 2.78
N ALA A 40 -4.07 -14.49 1.96
CA ALA A 40 -3.94 -14.48 0.50
C ALA A 40 -3.92 -13.06 -0.06
N LEU A 41 -4.69 -12.15 0.53
CA LEU A 41 -4.64 -10.73 0.19
C LEU A 41 -3.28 -10.12 0.53
N ASP A 42 -2.75 -10.38 1.72
CA ASP A 42 -1.44 -9.89 2.18
C ASP A 42 -0.32 -10.34 1.25
N GLU A 43 -0.25 -11.64 0.94
CA GLU A 43 0.73 -12.20 0.01
C GLU A 43 0.60 -11.56 -1.38
N GLN A 44 -0.63 -11.38 -1.86
CA GLN A 44 -0.88 -10.77 -3.15
C GLN A 44 -0.45 -9.29 -3.16
N LEU A 45 -0.78 -8.51 -2.12
CA LEU A 45 -0.38 -7.12 -1.98
C LEU A 45 1.14 -7.01 -1.92
N HIS A 46 1.80 -7.81 -1.08
CA HIS A 46 3.25 -7.81 -0.96
C HIS A 46 3.95 -8.12 -2.30
N ASN A 47 3.45 -9.10 -3.04
CA ASN A 47 3.96 -9.42 -4.38
C ASN A 47 3.73 -8.26 -5.37
N CYS A 48 2.56 -7.60 -5.31
CA CYS A 48 2.29 -6.43 -6.15
C CYS A 48 3.20 -5.25 -5.81
N GLU A 49 3.40 -4.97 -4.53
CA GLU A 49 4.26 -3.90 -4.02
C GLU A 49 5.71 -4.12 -4.46
N GLN A 50 6.23 -5.33 -4.33
CA GLN A 50 7.56 -5.66 -4.82
C GLN A 50 7.70 -5.45 -6.33
N LEU A 51 6.69 -5.84 -7.12
CA LEU A 51 6.72 -5.60 -8.57
C LEU A 51 6.64 -4.11 -8.92
N VAL A 52 5.86 -3.33 -8.15
CA VAL A 52 5.76 -1.87 -8.33
C VAL A 52 7.08 -1.19 -7.97
N LEU A 53 7.69 -1.58 -6.84
CA LEU A 53 8.98 -1.05 -6.41
C LEU A 53 10.10 -1.46 -7.38
N ALA A 54 10.14 -2.72 -7.82
CA ALA A 54 11.10 -3.18 -8.82
C ALA A 54 10.93 -2.39 -10.13
N ALA A 55 9.71 -2.21 -10.63
CA ALA A 55 9.46 -1.41 -11.84
C ALA A 55 9.83 0.08 -11.64
N LEU A 56 9.61 0.63 -10.43
CA LEU A 56 9.96 2.01 -10.09
C LEU A 56 11.48 2.22 -10.12
N PHE A 57 12.23 1.30 -9.50
CA PHE A 57 13.67 1.47 -9.28
C PHE A 57 14.57 0.83 -10.36
N GLU A 58 14.11 -0.23 -11.06
CA GLU A 58 14.89 -0.93 -12.10
C GLU A 58 14.66 -0.34 -13.50
N ASP A 59 13.44 0.08 -13.83
CA ASP A 59 13.09 0.63 -15.16
C ASP A 59 13.20 2.17 -15.22
N GLY A 60 13.52 2.85 -14.11
CA GLY A 60 13.74 4.30 -14.04
C GLY A 60 12.56 5.15 -14.54
N THR A 61 11.35 4.58 -14.62
CA THR A 61 10.23 5.17 -15.37
C THR A 61 9.43 6.20 -14.57
N LEU A 62 9.63 6.31 -13.25
CA LEU A 62 9.00 7.35 -12.43
C LEU A 62 10.10 8.15 -11.73
N CYS A 63 10.84 8.92 -12.52
CA CYS A 63 11.50 10.10 -11.97
C CYS A 63 10.43 10.97 -11.27
N ASP A 64 10.77 11.42 -10.06
CA ASP A 64 9.97 12.23 -9.14
C ASP A 64 8.83 11.51 -8.39
N VAL A 65 9.18 10.74 -7.36
CA VAL A 65 8.33 10.74 -6.15
C VAL A 65 8.60 12.06 -5.43
N VAL A 66 7.84 13.08 -5.82
CA VAL A 66 7.59 14.25 -4.97
C VAL A 66 7.11 13.72 -3.63
N GLU A 67 7.87 13.96 -2.56
CA GLU A 67 7.47 13.83 -1.16
C GLU A 67 6.03 14.33 -0.99
N PRO A 68 5.02 13.44 -0.84
CA PRO A 68 3.72 13.88 -0.42
C PRO A 68 3.77 13.95 1.10
N ALA A 69 4.15 15.13 1.61
CA ALA A 69 4.03 15.59 2.99
C ALA A 69 3.43 14.54 3.95
N HIS A 70 4.25 13.57 4.37
CA HIS A 70 3.82 12.59 5.36
C HIS A 70 3.93 13.27 6.73
N PRO A 71 2.84 13.42 7.51
CA PRO A 71 2.89 14.04 8.83
C PRO A 71 3.47 13.09 9.88
N LEU A 72 4.63 12.49 9.61
CA LEU A 72 5.55 12.00 10.66
C LEU A 72 6.66 13.01 10.91
N SER A 73 6.30 14.30 10.87
CA SER A 73 7.06 15.40 11.44
C SER A 73 6.17 16.18 12.41
N SER A 74 5.68 15.52 13.45
CA SER A 74 5.34 16.17 14.74
C SER A 74 5.02 15.14 15.82
N ALA A 75 5.75 15.26 16.95
CA ALA A 75 5.49 14.75 18.29
C ALA A 75 5.59 13.22 18.53
N ALA A 76 6.43 12.71 19.45
CA ALA A 76 7.31 13.34 20.42
C ALA A 76 8.33 12.31 20.96
N PRO A 77 9.49 12.76 21.48
CA PRO A 77 10.27 11.99 22.45
C PRO A 77 9.48 11.92 23.77
N THR A 78 9.25 10.72 24.28
CA THR A 78 8.98 10.54 25.71
C THR A 78 10.32 10.38 26.42
N ASP A 79 10.87 11.50 26.87
CA ASP A 79 11.91 11.55 27.91
C ASP A 79 11.24 12.01 29.22
N GLY A 80 11.59 11.38 30.34
CA GLY A 80 11.11 11.67 31.72
C GLY A 80 9.80 10.96 32.08
N GLU A 81 9.68 10.20 33.16
CA GLU A 81 10.27 10.32 34.51
C GLU A 81 10.30 8.95 35.21
#